data_AF-A0A8P4G3G2-F1
#
_entry.id   AF-A0A8P4G3G2-F1
#
_cell.length_a   1.000
_cell.length_b   1.000
_cell.length_c   1.000
_cell.angle_alpha   90.00
_cell.angle_beta   90.00
_cell.angle_gamma   90.00
#
_symmetry.space_group_name_H-M   'P 1'
#
loop_
_entity.id
_entity.type
_entity.pdbx_description
1 polymer ?
#
loop_
_entity_poly.entity_id
_entity_poly.type
_entity_poly.pdbx_seq_one_letter_code
_entity_poly.pdbx_strand_id
1 'polypeptide(L)'
;MEMGRCYSRLQDWTLAVQGFLRAAESYRIAAMLDSAADAFKEAGSHMIQSDQFSHDDIISALTECLSLMDGLTDLRILGELYLSVGVSYCRLRCFQEAVQCFQRALGPVAQQPPLLAAVLHNLGAALNSGGQFTAAVDYHRLAAGLYGSLGCRGDQARCFSNLAFACSQLGDEEEAAESFIHALQGFRDTGDHLAEVQVCESLAECYLRQRKQQKSVQLYKQALSALSHCQQDSSGSVRDRLVERLTAALRQNLTVSLQRPHPLRSHQLRPHSLSPSVTRNSGITQSPGRASNQQPDDQRGEGQGSEATGRQDTAEHCGSPLGGTTEGPEYMSITPGLHR
;
A
#
# COMPACT_ATOMS: atom_id res chain seq x y z
N MET A 1 4.39 -6.28 35.34
CA MET A 1 4.29 -6.70 33.92
C MET A 1 3.18 -7.70 33.69
N GLU A 2 3.27 -8.93 34.23
CA GLU A 2 2.30 -9.98 33.92
C GLU A 2 0.84 -9.63 34.24
N MET A 3 0.56 -8.99 35.39
CA MET A 3 -0.79 -8.51 35.68
C MET A 3 -1.29 -7.48 34.65
N GLY A 4 -0.42 -6.56 34.21
CA GLY A 4 -0.75 -5.57 33.18
C GLY A 4 -1.08 -6.22 31.83
N ARG A 5 -0.30 -7.23 31.43
CA ARG A 5 -0.55 -8.03 30.23
C ARG A 5 -1.87 -8.81 30.32
N CYS A 6 -2.21 -9.35 31.49
CA CYS A 6 -3.50 -10.01 31.71
C CYS A 6 -4.67 -9.04 31.52
N TYR A 7 -4.62 -7.84 32.12
CA TYR A 7 -5.69 -6.85 31.96
C TYR A 7 -5.79 -6.31 30.53
N SER A 8 -4.66 -6.15 29.84
CA SER A 8 -4.63 -5.80 28.41
C SER A 8 -5.38 -6.81 27.55
N ARG A 9 -5.16 -8.12 27.77
CA ARG A 9 -5.92 -9.18 27.07
C ARG A 9 -7.41 -9.17 27.38
N LEU A 10 -7.78 -8.67 28.56
CA LEU A 10 -9.18 -8.49 28.98
C LEU A 10 -9.78 -7.16 28.50
N GLN A 11 -9.00 -6.34 27.77
CA GLN A 11 -9.36 -4.99 27.32
C GLN A 11 -9.72 -4.04 28.47
N ASP A 12 -9.24 -4.32 29.68
CA ASP A 12 -9.33 -3.41 30.82
C ASP A 12 -8.09 -2.51 30.83
N TRP A 13 -8.13 -1.48 29.99
CA TRP A 13 -6.99 -0.59 29.76
C TRP A 13 -6.55 0.15 31.02
N THR A 14 -7.49 0.51 31.89
CA THR A 14 -7.21 1.30 33.10
C THR A 14 -6.39 0.47 34.09
N LEU A 15 -6.80 -0.78 34.35
CA LEU A 15 -6.03 -1.68 35.21
C LEU A 15 -4.73 -2.15 34.56
N ALA A 16 -4.70 -2.31 33.23
CA ALA A 16 -3.49 -2.64 32.49
C ALA A 16 -2.42 -1.55 32.68
N VAL A 17 -2.78 -0.29 32.41
CA VAL A 17 -1.90 0.87 32.55
C VAL A 17 -1.40 1.02 33.98
N GLN A 18 -2.28 0.90 34.99
CA GLN A 18 -1.86 0.94 36.40
C GLN A 18 -0.84 -0.17 36.72
N GLY A 19 -1.05 -1.38 36.19
CA GLY A 19 -0.14 -2.51 36.35
C GLY A 19 1.22 -2.28 35.69
N PHE A 20 1.24 -1.63 34.52
CA PHE A 20 2.47 -1.28 33.81
C PHE A 20 3.23 -0.15 34.52
N LEU A 21 2.58 0.94 34.92
CA LEU A 21 3.22 2.05 35.62
C LEU A 21 3.83 1.62 36.96
N ARG A 22 3.12 0.80 37.74
CA ARG A 22 3.67 0.23 38.98
C ARG A 22 4.89 -0.67 38.74
N ALA A 23 4.87 -1.44 37.65
CA ALA A 23 6.01 -2.26 37.27
C ALA A 23 7.19 -1.40 36.82
N ALA A 24 6.94 -0.36 36.02
CA ALA A 24 7.95 0.58 35.55
C ALA A 24 8.70 1.22 36.73
N GLU A 25 7.96 1.71 37.72
CA GLU A 25 8.55 2.30 38.92
C GLU A 25 9.35 1.28 39.74
N SER A 26 8.85 0.05 39.86
CA SER A 26 9.56 -1.02 40.57
C SER A 26 10.89 -1.38 39.89
N TYR A 27 10.90 -1.47 38.55
CA TYR A 27 12.12 -1.72 37.79
C TYR A 27 13.09 -0.54 37.84
N ARG A 28 12.57 0.69 37.84
CA ARG A 28 13.37 1.90 37.97
C ARG A 28 14.12 1.92 39.31
N ILE A 29 13.44 1.59 40.42
CA ILE A 29 14.06 1.45 41.74
C ILE A 29 15.11 0.32 41.75
N ALA A 30 14.85 -0.77 41.02
CA ALA A 30 15.79 -1.89 40.87
C ALA A 30 16.92 -1.64 39.86
N ALA A 31 17.02 -0.44 39.27
CA ALA A 31 17.97 -0.07 38.21
C ALA A 31 17.92 -0.99 36.96
N MET A 32 16.78 -1.66 36.72
CA MET A 32 16.52 -2.45 35.53
C MET A 32 15.95 -1.57 34.42
N LEU A 33 16.79 -0.71 33.83
CA LEU A 33 16.36 0.35 32.92
C LEU A 33 15.62 -0.18 31.68
N ASP A 34 16.08 -1.28 31.08
CA ASP A 34 15.42 -1.89 29.91
C ASP A 34 13.96 -2.27 30.22
N SER A 35 13.75 -2.94 31.36
CA SER A 35 12.41 -3.38 31.79
C SER A 35 11.53 -2.21 32.24
N ALA A 36 12.13 -1.17 32.82
CA ALA A 36 11.41 0.05 33.17
C ALA A 36 10.93 0.80 31.92
N ALA A 37 11.80 0.97 30.92
CA ALA A 37 11.48 1.62 29.66
C ALA A 37 10.40 0.83 28.90
N ASP A 38 10.51 -0.50 28.83
CA ASP A 38 9.50 -1.36 28.21
C ASP A 38 8.13 -1.22 28.90
N ALA A 39 8.11 -1.17 30.24
CA ALA A 39 6.87 -0.97 30.99
C ALA A 39 6.24 0.41 30.76
N PHE A 40 7.02 1.49 30.66
CA PHE A 40 6.49 2.81 30.29
C PHE A 40 5.98 2.86 28.86
N LYS A 41 6.69 2.22 27.91
CA LYS A 41 6.24 2.06 26.52
C LYS A 41 4.90 1.33 26.45
N GLU A 42 4.75 0.21 27.16
CA GLU A 42 3.49 -0.53 27.24
C GLU A 42 2.38 0.33 27.85
N ALA A 43 2.65 1.05 28.94
CA ALA A 43 1.68 1.96 29.53
C ALA A 43 1.21 3.02 28.52
N GLY A 44 2.13 3.72 27.84
CA GLY A 44 1.80 4.74 26.84
C GLY A 44 0.98 4.19 25.68
N SER A 45 1.32 3.01 25.16
CA SER A 45 0.56 2.36 24.07
C SER A 45 -0.90 2.07 24.47
N HIS A 46 -1.10 1.53 25.67
CA HIS A 46 -2.44 1.21 26.18
C HIS A 46 -3.23 2.45 26.59
N MET A 47 -2.57 3.50 27.06
CA MET A 47 -3.22 4.80 27.29
C MET A 47 -3.77 5.38 25.98
N ILE A 48 -3.05 5.24 24.85
CA ILE A 48 -3.53 5.72 23.53
C ILE A 48 -4.74 4.91 23.03
N GLN A 49 -4.78 3.61 23.31
CA GLN A 49 -5.93 2.76 22.96
C GLN A 49 -7.16 3.04 23.84
N SER A 50 -7.00 3.76 24.94
CA SER A 50 -8.05 4.05 25.90
C SER A 50 -8.52 5.49 25.78
N ASP A 51 -9.83 5.71 25.75
CA ASP A 51 -10.41 7.07 25.76
C ASP A 51 -10.39 7.75 27.15
N GLN A 52 -9.74 7.14 28.15
CA GLN A 52 -9.81 7.57 29.55
C GLN A 52 -8.62 8.42 30.02
N PHE A 53 -7.52 8.42 29.28
CA PHE A 53 -6.29 9.13 29.68
C PHE A 53 -6.17 10.45 28.93
N SER A 54 -5.65 11.46 29.63
CA SER A 54 -5.39 12.75 28.99
C SER A 54 -4.18 12.67 28.07
N HIS A 55 -4.10 13.60 27.13
CA HIS A 55 -2.94 13.74 26.25
C HIS A 55 -1.64 13.93 27.05
N ASP A 56 -1.71 14.69 28.15
CA ASP A 56 -0.57 14.97 29.02
C ASP A 56 -0.09 13.72 29.77
N ASP A 57 -1.01 12.84 30.20
CA ASP A 57 -0.66 11.57 30.85
C ASP A 57 0.14 10.66 29.90
N ILE A 58 -0.30 10.58 28.64
CA ILE A 58 0.36 9.79 27.60
C ILE A 58 1.74 10.38 27.31
N ILE A 59 1.84 11.68 27.08
CA ILE A 59 3.11 12.35 26.84
C ILE A 59 4.07 12.13 28.02
N SER A 60 3.58 12.24 29.26
CA SER A 60 4.39 11.99 30.45
C SER A 60 4.99 10.58 30.43
N ALA A 61 4.18 9.55 30.21
CA ALA A 61 4.66 8.17 30.12
C ALA A 61 5.69 7.96 28.99
N LEU A 62 5.46 8.56 27.82
CA LEU A 62 6.41 8.47 26.69
C LEU A 62 7.72 9.21 26.97
N THR A 63 7.67 10.36 27.63
CA THR A 63 8.88 11.13 28.01
C THR A 63 9.70 10.42 29.09
N GLU A 64 9.05 9.76 30.05
CA GLU A 64 9.74 8.89 31.02
C GLU A 64 10.39 7.68 30.33
N CYS A 65 9.72 7.09 29.33
CA CYS A 65 10.33 6.03 28.52
C CYS A 65 11.61 6.54 27.82
N LEU A 66 11.54 7.70 27.16
CA LEU A 66 12.68 8.30 26.46
C LEU A 66 13.85 8.68 27.39
N SER A 67 13.56 9.14 28.62
CA SER A 67 14.61 9.51 29.58
C SER A 67 15.44 8.29 30.03
N LEU A 68 14.80 7.13 30.14
CA LEU A 68 15.46 5.87 30.50
C LEU A 68 16.31 5.31 29.36
N MET A 69 15.95 5.59 28.11
CA MET A 69 16.65 5.10 26.92
C MET A 69 18.10 5.60 26.83
N ASP A 70 18.41 6.79 27.35
CA ASP A 70 19.76 7.35 27.32
C ASP A 70 20.76 6.52 28.16
N GLY A 71 20.27 5.70 29.10
CA GLY A 71 21.07 4.78 29.92
C GLY A 71 21.22 3.37 29.34
N LEU A 72 20.61 3.06 28.20
CA LEU A 72 20.61 1.72 27.62
C LEU A 72 21.82 1.50 26.70
N THR A 73 22.35 0.28 26.74
CA THR A 73 23.50 -0.13 25.91
C THR A 73 23.13 -1.13 24.82
N ASP A 74 22.01 -1.85 24.96
CA ASP A 74 21.52 -2.77 23.95
C ASP A 74 20.88 -1.98 22.79
N LEU A 75 21.58 -1.94 21.66
CA LEU A 75 21.17 -1.20 20.48
C LEU A 75 19.88 -1.74 19.85
N ARG A 76 19.59 -3.05 19.99
CA ARG A 76 18.34 -3.62 19.47
C ARG A 76 17.16 -3.17 20.31
N ILE A 77 17.25 -3.30 21.64
CA ILE A 77 16.19 -2.84 22.55
C ILE A 77 15.96 -1.34 22.35
N LEU A 78 17.04 -0.55 22.26
CA LEU A 78 16.96 0.89 22.02
C LEU A 78 16.24 1.23 20.71
N GLY A 79 16.54 0.50 19.62
CA GLY A 79 15.87 0.65 18.35
C GLY A 79 14.38 0.31 18.38
N GLU A 80 14.02 -0.81 19.01
CA GLU A 80 12.61 -1.25 19.18
C GLU A 80 11.80 -0.25 20.02
N LEU A 81 12.42 0.29 21.08
CA LEU A 81 11.83 1.29 21.96
C LEU A 81 11.60 2.62 21.25
N TYR A 82 12.60 3.16 20.54
CA TYR A 82 12.43 4.40 19.77
C TYR A 82 11.38 4.24 18.65
N LEU A 83 11.34 3.09 17.98
CA LEU A 83 10.30 2.79 16.99
C LEU A 83 8.91 2.81 17.64
N SER A 84 8.74 2.13 18.78
CA SER A 84 7.46 2.04 19.46
C SER A 84 6.97 3.41 19.96
N VAL A 85 7.84 4.17 20.62
CA VAL A 85 7.53 5.52 21.10
C VAL A 85 7.23 6.48 19.94
N GLY A 86 7.99 6.38 18.84
CA GLY A 86 7.72 7.17 17.63
C GLY A 86 6.34 6.88 17.04
N VAL A 87 5.92 5.61 17.00
CA VAL A 87 4.56 5.21 16.57
C VAL A 87 3.50 5.78 17.50
N SER A 88 3.73 5.76 18.82
CA SER A 88 2.83 6.39 19.80
C SER A 88 2.68 7.90 19.53
N TYR A 89 3.77 8.63 19.30
CA TYR A 89 3.71 10.05 18.94
C TYR A 89 2.97 10.30 17.61
N CYS A 90 3.12 9.43 16.62
CA CYS A 90 2.33 9.51 15.39
C CYS A 90 0.82 9.41 15.65
N ARG A 91 0.39 8.47 16.51
CA ARG A 91 -1.03 8.32 16.89
C ARG A 91 -1.56 9.56 17.60
N LEU A 92 -0.71 10.22 18.39
CA LEU A 92 -0.99 11.49 19.04
C LEU A 92 -0.95 12.71 18.09
N ARG A 93 -0.59 12.52 16.81
CA ARG A 93 -0.38 13.59 15.81
C ARG A 93 0.81 14.51 16.13
N CYS A 94 1.69 14.09 17.04
CA CYS A 94 2.96 14.73 17.40
C CYS A 94 4.06 14.32 16.41
N PHE A 95 3.93 14.77 15.16
CA PHE A 95 4.78 14.26 14.06
C PHE A 95 6.25 14.67 14.18
N GLN A 96 6.54 15.81 14.81
CA GLN A 96 7.93 16.26 14.98
C GLN A 96 8.68 15.37 15.98
N GLU A 97 8.04 15.05 17.10
CA GLU A 97 8.53 14.17 18.14
C GLU A 97 8.69 12.72 17.61
N ALA A 98 7.72 12.27 16.81
CA ALA A 98 7.82 10.97 16.14
C ALA A 98 9.03 10.89 15.20
N VAL A 99 9.24 11.91 14.35
CA VAL A 99 10.40 12.00 13.45
C VAL A 99 11.70 11.96 14.24
N GLN A 100 11.80 12.69 15.36
CA GLN A 100 12.98 12.66 16.22
C GLN A 100 13.24 11.25 16.78
N CYS A 101 12.21 10.56 17.25
CA CYS A 101 12.34 9.18 17.75
C CYS A 101 12.86 8.25 16.65
N PHE A 102 12.26 8.28 15.45
CA PHE A 102 12.72 7.43 14.35
C PHE A 102 14.14 7.77 13.87
N GLN A 103 14.53 9.06 13.86
CA GLN A 103 15.90 9.46 13.56
C GLN A 103 16.90 8.93 14.59
N ARG A 104 16.56 8.98 15.89
CA ARG A 104 17.39 8.39 16.96
C ARG A 104 17.46 6.86 16.85
N ALA A 105 16.45 6.21 16.29
CA ALA A 105 16.45 4.76 16.05
C ALA A 105 17.40 4.32 14.92
N LEU A 106 17.69 5.17 13.92
CA LEU A 106 18.46 4.77 12.72
C LEU A 106 19.86 4.22 13.05
N GLY A 107 20.57 4.84 13.98
CA GLY A 107 21.90 4.40 14.40
C GLY A 107 21.88 3.00 15.05
N PRO A 108 21.10 2.81 16.14
CA PRO A 108 20.98 1.52 16.81
C PRO A 108 20.53 0.36 15.91
N VAL A 109 19.66 0.61 14.92
CA VAL A 109 19.11 -0.42 14.04
C VAL A 109 19.88 -0.62 12.74
N ALA A 110 20.99 0.11 12.51
CA ALA A 110 21.70 0.12 11.24
C ALA A 110 22.15 -1.27 10.75
N GLN A 111 22.49 -2.19 11.66
CA GLN A 111 22.91 -3.56 11.34
C GLN A 111 21.76 -4.59 11.46
N GLN A 112 20.52 -4.12 11.52
CA GLN A 112 19.32 -4.94 11.72
C GLN A 112 18.33 -4.66 10.58
N PRO A 113 18.53 -5.24 9.38
CA PRO A 113 17.81 -4.84 8.18
C PRO A 113 16.28 -4.83 8.28
N PRO A 114 15.62 -5.82 8.93
CA PRO A 114 14.17 -5.79 9.10
C PRO A 114 13.69 -4.61 9.96
N LEU A 115 14.38 -4.35 11.07
CA LEU A 115 14.05 -3.26 11.97
C LEU A 115 14.38 -1.89 11.35
N LEU A 116 15.49 -1.78 10.62
CA LEU A 116 15.84 -0.60 9.84
C LEU A 116 14.78 -0.26 8.79
N ALA A 117 14.29 -1.27 8.06
CA ALA A 117 13.21 -1.07 7.09
C ALA A 117 11.93 -0.55 7.75
N ALA A 118 11.57 -1.08 8.93
CA ALA A 118 10.43 -0.60 9.70
C ALA A 118 10.61 0.84 10.18
N VAL A 119 11.78 1.21 10.70
CA VAL A 119 12.09 2.58 11.13
C VAL A 119 12.03 3.55 9.96
N LEU A 120 12.64 3.22 8.82
CA LEU A 120 12.62 4.08 7.63
C LEU A 120 11.21 4.28 7.08
N HIS A 121 10.41 3.23 7.04
CA HIS A 121 9.00 3.31 6.61
C HIS A 121 8.19 4.25 7.52
N ASN A 122 8.30 4.08 8.84
CA ASN A 122 7.56 4.91 9.80
C ASN A 122 8.07 6.36 9.83
N LEU A 123 9.37 6.58 9.62
CA LEU A 123 9.94 7.92 9.44
C LEU A 123 9.34 8.62 8.22
N GLY A 124 9.32 7.93 7.07
CA GLY A 124 8.67 8.45 5.86
C GLY A 124 7.18 8.72 6.07
N ALA A 125 6.47 7.85 6.81
CA ALA A 125 5.05 8.04 7.11
C ALA A 125 4.81 9.27 8.00
N ALA A 126 5.62 9.46 9.04
CA ALA A 126 5.55 10.63 9.91
C ALA A 126 5.85 11.94 9.16
N LEU A 127 6.83 11.92 8.25
CA LEU A 127 7.15 13.06 7.39
C LEU A 127 6.00 13.40 6.43
N ASN A 128 5.35 12.40 5.83
CA ASN A 128 4.13 12.60 5.05
C ASN A 128 3.04 13.26 5.89
N SER A 129 2.78 12.76 7.09
CA SER A 129 1.76 13.34 7.98
C SER A 129 2.11 14.76 8.46
N GLY A 130 3.41 15.07 8.57
CA GLY A 130 3.94 16.40 8.85
C GLY A 130 4.07 17.32 7.63
N GLY A 131 3.66 16.88 6.42
CA GLY A 131 3.71 17.68 5.19
C GLY A 131 5.11 17.81 4.55
N GLN A 132 6.11 17.08 5.05
CA GLN A 132 7.49 17.09 4.55
C GLN A 132 7.68 16.03 3.44
N PHE A 133 6.94 16.19 2.35
CA PHE A 133 6.83 15.17 1.30
C PHE A 133 8.14 14.88 0.56
N THR A 134 9.00 15.89 0.34
CA THR A 134 10.29 15.69 -0.32
C THR A 134 11.20 14.72 0.44
N ALA A 135 11.34 14.92 1.75
CA ALA A 135 12.11 14.01 2.60
C ALA A 135 11.44 12.62 2.71
N ALA A 136 10.11 12.57 2.77
CA ALA A 136 9.38 11.31 2.84
C ALA A 136 9.63 10.40 1.63
N VAL A 137 9.75 10.96 0.42
CA VAL A 137 10.08 10.23 -0.81
C VAL A 137 11.38 9.42 -0.65
N ASP A 138 12.43 10.05 -0.13
CA ASP A 138 13.74 9.40 0.03
C ASP A 138 13.66 8.23 1.00
N TYR A 139 13.01 8.42 2.15
CA TYR A 139 12.87 7.36 3.16
C TYR A 139 11.97 6.21 2.69
N HIS A 140 10.88 6.48 1.98
CA HIS A 140 10.02 5.42 1.42
C HIS A 140 10.74 4.61 0.34
N ARG A 141 11.56 5.25 -0.51
CA ARG A 141 12.39 4.53 -1.50
C ARG A 141 13.40 3.60 -0.82
N LEU A 142 14.09 4.09 0.21
CA LEU A 142 15.03 3.27 0.99
C LEU A 142 14.32 2.08 1.66
N ALA A 143 13.17 2.33 2.30
CA ALA A 143 12.38 1.28 2.95
C ALA A 143 11.86 0.25 1.94
N ALA A 144 11.33 0.68 0.79
CA ALA A 144 10.85 -0.21 -0.27
C ALA A 144 11.97 -1.09 -0.86
N GLY A 145 13.18 -0.53 -1.01
CA GLY A 145 14.37 -1.28 -1.42
C GLY A 145 14.77 -2.35 -0.42
N LEU A 146 14.81 -2.01 0.87
CA LEU A 146 15.14 -2.96 1.93
C LEU A 146 14.09 -4.07 2.05
N TYR A 147 12.80 -3.74 2.11
CA TYR A 147 11.74 -4.77 2.14
C TYR A 147 11.74 -5.65 0.90
N GLY A 148 12.09 -5.09 -0.27
CA GLY A 148 12.32 -5.86 -1.48
C GLY A 148 13.45 -6.89 -1.34
N SER A 149 14.58 -6.48 -0.76
CA SER A 149 15.71 -7.38 -0.51
C SER A 149 15.42 -8.46 0.55
N LEU A 150 14.50 -8.18 1.47
CA LEU A 150 14.04 -9.11 2.51
C LEU A 150 12.92 -10.04 2.03
N GLY A 151 12.37 -9.83 0.83
CA GLY A 151 11.23 -10.60 0.34
C GLY A 151 9.88 -10.23 0.96
N CYS A 152 9.81 -9.16 1.76
CA CYS A 152 8.58 -8.69 2.41
C CYS A 152 7.70 -7.91 1.44
N ARG A 153 7.00 -8.62 0.53
CA ARG A 153 6.20 -8.00 -0.54
C ARG A 153 5.10 -7.07 -0.05
N GLY A 154 4.41 -7.43 1.04
CA GLY A 154 3.34 -6.61 1.62
C GLY A 154 3.86 -5.27 2.17
N ASP A 155 4.97 -5.29 2.91
CA ASP A 155 5.56 -4.07 3.48
C ASP A 155 6.22 -3.21 2.40
N GLN A 156 6.83 -3.85 1.39
CA GLN A 156 7.30 -3.16 0.19
C GLN A 156 6.14 -2.43 -0.51
N ALA A 157 4.98 -3.07 -0.67
CA ALA A 157 3.79 -2.46 -1.27
C ALA A 157 3.30 -1.25 -0.47
N ARG A 158 3.27 -1.35 0.87
CA ARG A 158 2.92 -0.22 1.76
C ARG A 158 3.88 0.96 1.60
N CYS A 159 5.18 0.70 1.46
CA CYS A 159 6.17 1.76 1.17
C CYS A 159 5.86 2.44 -0.16
N PHE A 160 5.56 1.68 -1.21
CA PHE A 160 5.19 2.23 -2.51
C PHE A 160 3.89 3.04 -2.49
N SER A 161 2.87 2.63 -1.72
CA SER A 161 1.65 3.43 -1.54
C SER A 161 1.94 4.77 -0.87
N ASN A 162 2.77 4.78 0.17
CA ASN A 162 3.12 6.01 0.88
C ASN A 162 4.07 6.91 0.07
N LEU A 163 4.94 6.31 -0.75
CA LEU A 163 5.74 7.02 -1.75
C LEU A 163 4.84 7.69 -2.79
N ALA A 164 3.88 6.95 -3.34
CA ALA A 164 2.93 7.46 -4.32
C ALA A 164 2.13 8.65 -3.79
N PHE A 165 1.69 8.57 -2.53
CA PHE A 165 1.05 9.68 -1.84
C PHE A 165 1.97 10.91 -1.77
N ALA A 166 3.23 10.73 -1.34
CA ALA A 166 4.19 11.82 -1.26
C ALA A 166 4.44 12.49 -2.63
N CYS A 167 4.67 11.69 -3.69
CA CYS A 167 4.84 12.18 -5.06
C CYS A 167 3.61 12.95 -5.56
N SER A 168 2.41 12.44 -5.28
CA SER A 168 1.17 13.12 -5.63
C SER A 168 1.03 14.48 -4.94
N GLN A 169 1.43 14.59 -3.66
CA GLN A 169 1.40 15.88 -2.95
C GLN A 169 2.43 16.89 -3.51
N LEU A 170 3.52 16.38 -4.09
CA LEU A 170 4.52 17.18 -4.80
C LEU A 170 4.09 17.53 -6.24
N GLY A 171 2.96 17.01 -6.72
CA GLY A 171 2.45 17.21 -8.08
C GLY A 171 3.12 16.30 -9.13
N ASP A 172 3.97 15.37 -8.72
CA ASP A 172 4.57 14.37 -9.61
C ASP A 172 3.60 13.19 -9.77
N GLU A 173 2.59 13.40 -10.61
CA GLU A 173 1.53 12.41 -10.85
C GLU A 173 2.04 11.19 -11.64
N GLU A 174 3.14 11.31 -12.39
CA GLU A 174 3.70 10.19 -13.14
C GLU A 174 4.38 9.19 -12.18
N GLU A 175 5.30 9.67 -11.33
CA GLU A 175 5.95 8.85 -10.30
C GLU A 175 4.93 8.30 -9.29
N ALA A 176 3.90 9.08 -8.95
CA ALA A 176 2.82 8.62 -8.09
C ALA A 176 2.07 7.43 -8.70
N ALA A 177 1.72 7.50 -9.99
CA ALA A 177 1.04 6.42 -10.67
C ALA A 177 1.90 5.15 -10.76
N GLU A 178 3.20 5.29 -11.06
CA GLU A 178 4.14 4.16 -11.11
C GLU A 178 4.29 3.49 -9.74
N SER A 179 4.44 4.30 -8.69
CA SER A 179 4.52 3.80 -7.31
C SER A 179 3.25 3.08 -6.89
N PHE A 180 2.06 3.61 -7.20
CA PHE A 180 0.80 2.89 -6.94
C PHE A 180 0.67 1.59 -7.74
N ILE A 181 1.19 1.50 -8.96
CA ILE A 181 1.21 0.25 -9.73
C ILE A 181 2.08 -0.81 -9.03
N HIS A 182 3.25 -0.41 -8.52
CA HIS A 182 4.10 -1.30 -7.74
C HIS A 182 3.42 -1.78 -6.45
N ALA A 183 2.76 -0.87 -5.74
CA ALA A 183 1.97 -1.22 -4.55
C ALA A 183 0.84 -2.19 -4.89
N LEU A 184 0.10 -1.93 -5.97
CA LEU A 184 -1.01 -2.76 -6.43
C LEU A 184 -0.55 -4.20 -6.73
N GLN A 185 0.58 -4.34 -7.42
CA GLN A 185 1.15 -5.66 -7.71
C GLN A 185 1.53 -6.38 -6.41
N GLY A 186 2.20 -5.70 -5.48
CA GLY A 186 2.61 -6.31 -4.22
C GLY A 186 1.42 -6.77 -3.37
N PHE A 187 0.33 -6.00 -3.30
CA PHE A 187 -0.88 -6.42 -2.58
C PHE A 187 -1.62 -7.59 -3.24
N ARG A 188 -1.58 -7.67 -4.57
CA ARG A 188 -2.07 -8.85 -5.30
C ARG A 188 -1.25 -10.10 -5.01
N ASP A 189 0.08 -9.95 -4.99
CA ASP A 189 0.99 -11.05 -4.69
C ASP A 189 0.78 -11.58 -3.26
N THR A 190 0.39 -10.72 -2.31
CA THR A 190 0.08 -11.13 -0.92
C THR A 190 -1.38 -11.49 -0.66
N GLY A 191 -2.28 -11.29 -1.63
CA GLY A 191 -3.72 -11.50 -1.44
C GLY A 191 -4.40 -10.50 -0.48
N ASP A 192 -3.82 -9.32 -0.27
CA ASP A 192 -4.43 -8.28 0.57
C ASP A 192 -5.45 -7.48 -0.25
N HIS A 193 -6.66 -8.05 -0.38
CA HIS A 193 -7.73 -7.46 -1.18
C HIS A 193 -8.23 -6.11 -0.65
N LEU A 194 -8.13 -5.85 0.66
CA LEU A 194 -8.54 -4.56 1.22
C LEU A 194 -7.55 -3.46 0.81
N ALA A 195 -6.25 -3.73 0.91
CA ALA A 195 -5.22 -2.82 0.44
C ALA A 195 -5.27 -2.65 -1.10
N GLU A 196 -5.59 -3.72 -1.84
CA GLU A 196 -5.81 -3.67 -3.29
C GLU A 196 -6.91 -2.66 -3.65
N VAL A 197 -8.05 -2.69 -2.95
CA VAL A 197 -9.15 -1.73 -3.14
C VAL A 197 -8.67 -0.30 -2.92
N GLN A 198 -7.98 -0.04 -1.81
CA GLN A 198 -7.50 1.30 -1.46
C GLN A 198 -6.52 1.85 -2.50
N VAL A 199 -5.55 1.04 -2.93
CA VAL A 199 -4.59 1.46 -3.96
C VAL A 199 -5.27 1.67 -5.32
N CYS A 200 -6.25 0.83 -5.68
CA CYS A 200 -7.02 1.03 -6.90
C CYS A 200 -7.79 2.37 -6.87
N GLU A 201 -8.40 2.73 -5.73
CA GLU A 201 -9.06 4.03 -5.55
C GLU A 201 -8.07 5.18 -5.74
N SER A 202 -6.91 5.14 -5.08
CA SER A 202 -5.91 6.21 -5.15
C SER A 202 -5.27 6.35 -6.53
N LEU A 203 -4.95 5.24 -7.20
CA LEU A 203 -4.45 5.24 -8.57
C LEU A 203 -5.51 5.73 -9.57
N ALA A 204 -6.78 5.38 -9.34
CA ALA A 204 -7.89 5.89 -10.16
C ALA A 204 -8.01 7.41 -10.05
N GLU A 205 -7.83 7.97 -8.85
CA GLU A 205 -7.82 9.42 -8.63
C GLU A 205 -6.61 10.10 -9.30
N CYS A 206 -5.42 9.52 -9.19
CA CYS A 206 -4.23 9.99 -9.89
C CYS A 206 -4.46 10.07 -11.42
N TYR A 207 -5.08 9.03 -12.00
CA TYR A 207 -5.45 9.08 -13.43
C TYR A 207 -6.56 10.07 -13.77
N LEU A 208 -7.47 10.40 -12.86
CA LEU A 208 -8.43 11.49 -13.11
C LEU A 208 -7.72 12.84 -13.19
N ARG A 209 -6.75 13.11 -12.30
CA ARG A 209 -5.93 14.34 -12.35
C ARG A 209 -5.12 14.43 -13.66
N GLN A 210 -4.63 13.31 -14.15
CA GLN A 210 -3.96 13.20 -15.46
C GLN A 210 -4.93 13.21 -16.67
N ARG A 211 -6.24 13.37 -16.47
CA ARG A 211 -7.27 13.31 -17.53
C ARG A 211 -7.27 11.98 -18.32
N LYS A 212 -6.90 10.87 -17.67
CA LYS A 212 -6.92 9.50 -18.21
C LYS A 212 -8.18 8.77 -17.71
N GLN A 213 -9.38 9.28 -18.05
CA GLN A 213 -10.65 8.80 -17.46
C GLN A 213 -10.92 7.30 -17.70
N GLN A 214 -10.55 6.78 -18.87
CA GLN A 214 -10.76 5.36 -19.19
C GLN A 214 -9.99 4.43 -18.24
N LYS A 215 -8.73 4.77 -17.90
CA LYS A 215 -7.94 4.00 -16.95
C LYS A 215 -8.52 4.06 -15.53
N SER A 216 -8.97 5.24 -15.11
CA SER A 216 -9.64 5.43 -13.82
C SER A 216 -10.91 4.56 -13.69
N VAL A 217 -11.77 4.54 -14.71
CA VAL A 217 -12.97 3.69 -14.75
C VAL A 217 -12.62 2.20 -14.64
N GLN A 218 -11.54 1.76 -15.30
CA GLN A 218 -11.08 0.37 -15.20
C GLN A 218 -10.63 0.04 -13.77
N LEU A 219 -9.91 0.93 -13.10
CA LEU A 219 -9.45 0.74 -11.73
C LEU A 219 -10.60 0.72 -10.71
N TYR A 220 -11.61 1.59 -10.85
CA TYR A 220 -12.79 1.49 -9.98
C TYR A 220 -13.56 0.18 -10.16
N LYS A 221 -13.60 -0.37 -11.39
CA LYS A 221 -14.17 -1.70 -11.62
C LYS A 221 -13.32 -2.80 -10.97
N GLN A 222 -12.00 -2.69 -11.05
CA GLN A 222 -11.07 -3.62 -10.37
C GLN A 222 -11.23 -3.55 -8.85
N ALA A 223 -11.34 -2.35 -8.27
CA ALA A 223 -11.62 -2.16 -6.85
C ALA A 223 -12.93 -2.84 -6.43
N LEU A 224 -14.01 -2.67 -7.21
CA LEU A 224 -15.27 -3.35 -6.94
C LEU A 224 -15.16 -4.88 -7.01
N SER A 225 -14.37 -5.43 -7.94
CA SER A 225 -14.13 -6.87 -7.99
C SER A 225 -13.29 -7.36 -6.81
N ALA A 226 -12.23 -6.66 -6.42
CA ALA A 226 -11.40 -7.03 -5.27
C ALA A 226 -12.21 -6.96 -3.96
N LEU A 227 -13.07 -5.95 -3.81
CA LEU A 227 -13.96 -5.82 -2.65
C LEU A 227 -14.92 -7.01 -2.50
N SER A 228 -15.30 -7.68 -3.59
CA SER A 228 -16.15 -8.87 -3.51
C SER A 228 -15.48 -10.07 -2.84
N HIS A 229 -14.14 -10.06 -2.75
CA HIS A 229 -13.33 -11.09 -2.12
C HIS A 229 -13.02 -10.77 -0.64
N CYS A 230 -13.41 -9.59 -0.15
CA CYS A 230 -13.31 -9.22 1.27
C CYS A 230 -14.53 -9.77 2.04
N GLN A 231 -14.31 -10.64 3.04
CA GLN A 231 -15.38 -11.12 3.93
C GLN A 231 -15.57 -10.13 5.10
N GLN A 232 -16.61 -9.27 5.07
CA GLN A 232 -17.40 -8.75 6.23
C GLN A 232 -18.27 -7.50 5.89
N ASP A 233 -19.22 -7.22 6.79
CA ASP A 233 -20.37 -6.29 6.73
C ASP A 233 -20.05 -4.80 6.54
N SER A 234 -18.77 -4.39 6.60
CA SER A 234 -18.31 -3.03 6.31
C SER A 234 -18.16 -2.73 4.81
N SER A 235 -18.41 -3.72 3.95
CA SER A 235 -18.34 -3.58 2.48
C SER A 235 -19.42 -2.67 1.89
N GLY A 236 -20.50 -2.35 2.60
CA GLY A 236 -21.58 -1.49 2.11
C GLY A 236 -21.11 -0.06 1.81
N SER A 237 -20.52 0.62 2.80
CA SER A 237 -20.09 2.02 2.66
C SER A 237 -18.94 2.19 1.66
N VAL A 238 -18.01 1.22 1.62
CA VAL A 238 -16.92 1.19 0.65
C VAL A 238 -17.44 0.95 -0.76
N ARG A 239 -18.37 0.00 -0.94
CA ARG A 239 -19.02 -0.26 -2.23
C ARG A 239 -19.78 0.96 -2.73
N ASP A 240 -20.56 1.60 -1.88
CA ASP A 240 -21.35 2.77 -2.26
C ASP A 240 -20.44 3.94 -2.67
N ARG A 241 -19.37 4.20 -1.91
CA ARG A 241 -18.34 5.18 -2.26
C ARG A 241 -17.70 4.87 -3.62
N LEU A 242 -17.31 3.61 -3.86
CA LEU A 242 -16.73 3.17 -5.13
C LEU A 242 -17.70 3.34 -6.30
N VAL A 243 -18.98 3.00 -6.12
CA VAL A 243 -20.01 3.17 -7.14
C VAL A 243 -20.25 4.64 -7.44
N GLU A 244 -20.27 5.50 -6.43
CA GLU A 244 -20.39 6.96 -6.60
C GLU A 244 -19.22 7.51 -7.42
N ARG A 245 -17.98 7.16 -7.03
CA ARG A 245 -16.75 7.58 -7.72
C ARG A 245 -16.69 7.07 -9.16
N LEU A 246 -17.07 5.81 -9.40
CA LEU A 246 -17.19 5.23 -10.73
C LEU A 246 -18.22 5.98 -11.58
N THR A 247 -19.39 6.28 -11.00
CA THR A 247 -20.46 7.00 -11.69
C THR A 247 -20.02 8.41 -12.08
N ALA A 248 -19.33 9.11 -11.17
CA ALA A 248 -18.75 10.42 -11.44
C ALA A 248 -17.71 10.35 -12.58
N ALA A 249 -16.80 9.38 -12.55
CA ALA A 249 -15.79 9.18 -13.58
C ALA A 249 -16.42 8.86 -14.95
N LEU A 250 -17.47 8.04 -14.99
CA LEU A 250 -18.22 7.71 -16.22
C LEU A 250 -18.92 8.94 -16.81
N ARG A 251 -19.58 9.75 -15.98
CA ARG A 251 -20.23 11.00 -16.41
C ARG A 251 -19.22 11.96 -17.05
N GLN A 252 -18.06 12.13 -16.42
CA GLN A 252 -16.98 12.97 -16.97
C GLN A 252 -16.42 12.42 -18.28
N ASN A 253 -16.29 11.10 -18.42
CA ASN A 253 -15.84 10.49 -19.67
C ASN A 253 -16.85 10.71 -20.82
N LEU A 254 -18.14 10.60 -20.52
CA LEU A 254 -19.22 10.87 -21.47
C LEU A 254 -19.26 12.34 -21.90
N THR A 255 -19.11 13.29 -20.98
CA THR A 255 -19.08 14.73 -21.33
C THR A 255 -17.88 15.08 -22.20
N VAL A 256 -16.68 14.55 -21.89
CA VAL A 256 -15.49 14.74 -22.73
C VAL A 256 -15.67 14.11 -24.12
N SER A 257 -16.33 12.95 -24.20
CA SER A 257 -16.60 12.27 -25.47
C SER A 257 -17.61 13.04 -26.34
N LEU A 258 -18.61 13.66 -25.74
CA LEU A 258 -19.62 14.50 -26.42
C LEU A 258 -19.07 15.86 -26.86
N GLN A 259 -18.03 16.38 -26.19
CA GLN A 259 -17.37 17.64 -26.54
C GLN A 259 -16.32 17.50 -27.66
N ARG A 260 -15.93 16.28 -28.05
CA ARG A 260 -15.09 16.09 -29.25
C ARG A 260 -15.99 16.28 -30.47
N PRO A 261 -15.92 17.40 -31.22
CA PRO A 261 -16.66 17.49 -32.46
C PRO A 261 -16.20 16.32 -33.34
N HIS A 262 -17.13 15.44 -33.68
CA HIS A 262 -16.88 14.53 -34.78
C HIS A 262 -16.44 15.40 -35.96
N PRO A 263 -15.27 15.16 -36.58
CA PRO A 263 -15.03 15.75 -37.88
C PRO A 263 -16.19 15.27 -38.73
N LEU A 264 -17.07 16.21 -39.12
CA LEU A 264 -18.17 15.93 -40.02
C LEU A 264 -17.54 15.17 -41.17
N ARG A 265 -17.87 13.88 -41.28
CA ARG A 265 -17.58 13.11 -42.48
C ARG A 265 -18.28 13.90 -43.57
N SER A 266 -17.52 14.71 -44.30
CA SER A 266 -17.97 15.31 -45.52
C SER A 266 -18.21 14.12 -46.45
N HIS A 267 -19.46 13.68 -46.49
CA HIS A 267 -19.97 12.91 -47.59
C HIS A 267 -19.76 13.80 -48.82
N GLN A 268 -18.61 13.61 -49.49
CA GLN A 268 -18.47 14.04 -50.86
C GLN A 268 -19.55 13.29 -51.63
N LEU A 269 -20.65 14.00 -51.90
CA LEU A 269 -21.60 13.66 -52.94
C LEU A 269 -20.79 13.45 -54.23
N ARG A 270 -20.58 12.20 -54.61
CA ARG A 270 -20.14 11.87 -55.97
C ARG A 270 -21.25 12.36 -56.91
N PRO A 271 -20.95 13.24 -57.88
CA PRO A 271 -21.91 13.53 -58.93
C PRO A 271 -22.10 12.27 -59.78
N HIS A 272 -23.36 11.93 -60.02
CA HIS A 272 -23.77 10.90 -60.96
C HIS A 272 -23.15 11.15 -62.34
N SER A 273 -22.35 10.20 -62.84
CA SER A 273 -22.06 10.10 -64.27
C SER A 273 -23.01 9.09 -64.91
N LEU A 274 -23.85 9.63 -65.79
CA LEU A 274 -24.67 8.89 -66.74
C LEU A 274 -23.79 7.98 -67.60
N SER A 275 -24.20 6.72 -67.71
CA SER A 275 -23.72 5.76 -68.69
C SER A 275 -24.00 6.21 -70.13
N PRO A 276 -23.16 5.83 -71.10
CA PRO A 276 -23.65 5.48 -72.42
C PRO A 276 -23.29 4.05 -72.82
N SER A 277 -24.23 3.43 -73.51
CA SER A 277 -24.22 2.10 -74.08
C SER A 277 -23.45 2.02 -75.41
N VAL A 278 -22.62 0.97 -75.52
CA VAL A 278 -22.37 0.08 -76.66
C VAL A 278 -21.88 0.66 -78.01
N THR A 279 -20.67 0.24 -78.41
CA THR A 279 -20.38 -0.26 -79.77
C THR A 279 -19.32 -1.37 -79.76
N ARG A 280 -19.55 -2.40 -80.60
CA ARG A 280 -18.79 -3.64 -80.82
C ARG A 280 -17.46 -3.43 -81.56
N ASN A 281 -16.45 -4.27 -81.25
CA ASN A 281 -15.70 -5.19 -82.14
C ASN A 281 -14.37 -5.59 -81.43
N SER A 282 -14.06 -6.86 -81.12
CA SER A 282 -13.77 -8.06 -81.93
C SER A 282 -12.27 -8.42 -81.83
N GLY A 283 -11.95 -9.67 -81.48
CA GLY A 283 -10.60 -10.27 -81.52
C GLY A 283 -10.20 -10.89 -80.17
N ILE A 284 -10.39 -12.19 -79.92
CA ILE A 284 -9.45 -13.29 -80.27
C ILE A 284 -8.09 -13.03 -79.56
N THR A 285 -7.61 -13.81 -78.56
CA THR A 285 -7.39 -15.27 -78.50
C THR A 285 -7.00 -15.70 -77.07
N GLN A 286 -7.37 -16.93 -76.73
CA GLN A 286 -6.64 -17.93 -75.91
C GLN A 286 -6.55 -17.80 -74.37
N SER A 287 -7.44 -18.58 -73.77
CA SER A 287 -7.35 -19.39 -72.54
C SER A 287 -6.16 -20.39 -72.52
N PRO A 288 -5.99 -21.32 -71.53
CA PRO A 288 -6.50 -21.41 -70.13
C PRO A 288 -5.43 -21.86 -69.10
N GLY A 289 -5.80 -21.95 -67.81
CA GLY A 289 -5.18 -22.89 -66.85
C GLY A 289 -5.55 -22.64 -65.39
N ARG A 290 -6.75 -23.05 -64.94
CA ARG A 290 -7.02 -24.08 -63.90
C ARG A 290 -6.18 -23.96 -62.61
N ALA A 291 -6.75 -23.53 -61.48
CA ALA A 291 -7.70 -24.24 -60.59
C ALA A 291 -7.00 -25.22 -59.62
N SER A 292 -7.14 -24.86 -58.33
CA SER A 292 -7.17 -25.63 -57.08
C SER A 292 -7.11 -27.15 -57.18
N ASN A 293 -6.32 -27.83 -56.34
CA ASN A 293 -6.71 -28.28 -54.99
C ASN A 293 -5.68 -29.26 -54.37
N GLN A 294 -5.64 -29.25 -53.03
CA GLN A 294 -5.44 -30.38 -52.09
C GLN A 294 -4.05 -31.06 -51.92
N GLN A 295 -3.52 -30.87 -50.69
CA GLN A 295 -2.86 -31.79 -49.71
C GLN A 295 -2.62 -33.27 -50.10
N PRO A 296 -1.64 -34.02 -49.51
CA PRO A 296 -1.59 -34.30 -48.06
C PRO A 296 -0.23 -34.71 -47.40
N ASP A 297 -0.30 -35.06 -46.10
CA ASP A 297 0.53 -36.02 -45.32
C ASP A 297 2.04 -35.71 -45.07
N ASP A 298 2.73 -36.07 -43.98
CA ASP A 298 2.44 -36.87 -42.78
C ASP A 298 3.58 -36.69 -41.73
N GLN A 299 3.32 -37.18 -40.51
CA GLN A 299 4.28 -37.68 -39.48
C GLN A 299 5.23 -36.70 -38.74
N ARG A 300 5.66 -36.93 -37.49
CA ARG A 300 5.28 -37.66 -36.25
C ARG A 300 6.58 -37.76 -35.43
N GLY A 301 6.49 -37.71 -34.09
CA GLY A 301 7.59 -37.91 -33.13
C GLY A 301 7.61 -36.78 -32.10
N GLU A 302 6.82 -36.80 -31.01
CA GLU A 302 7.04 -37.59 -29.77
C GLU A 302 8.51 -37.50 -29.29
N GLY A 303 8.85 -37.06 -28.08
CA GLY A 303 8.11 -36.92 -26.83
C GLY A 303 8.82 -37.69 -25.73
N GLN A 304 9.56 -37.01 -24.84
CA GLN A 304 9.94 -37.44 -23.48
C GLN A 304 10.12 -36.13 -22.68
N GLY A 305 9.42 -35.82 -21.59
CA GLY A 305 8.84 -36.70 -20.58
C GLY A 305 9.78 -36.75 -19.37
N SER A 306 9.85 -35.68 -18.58
CA SER A 306 10.41 -35.74 -17.23
C SER A 306 9.53 -34.91 -16.30
N GLU A 307 8.69 -35.65 -15.59
CA GLU A 307 7.97 -35.23 -14.40
C GLU A 307 8.98 -34.73 -13.36
N ALA A 308 8.83 -33.48 -12.92
CA ALA A 308 9.39 -33.01 -11.67
C ALA A 308 8.22 -32.61 -10.78
N THR A 309 7.96 -33.51 -9.85
CA THR A 309 7.01 -33.44 -8.75
C THR A 309 6.97 -32.07 -8.09
N GLY A 310 5.77 -31.51 -8.02
CA GLY A 310 5.47 -30.31 -7.25
C GLY A 310 5.81 -30.50 -5.78
N ARG A 311 6.69 -29.64 -5.28
CA ARG A 311 6.67 -29.22 -3.88
C ARG A 311 5.89 -27.92 -3.82
N GLN A 312 4.74 -27.98 -3.17
CA GLN A 312 4.08 -26.81 -2.62
C GLN A 312 5.00 -26.27 -1.52
N ASP A 313 5.85 -25.31 -1.86
CA ASP A 313 6.49 -24.49 -0.86
C ASP A 313 5.40 -23.56 -0.32
N THR A 314 4.81 -23.99 0.80
CA THR A 314 4.03 -23.11 1.66
C THR A 314 4.88 -21.89 1.95
N ALA A 315 4.39 -20.70 1.59
CA ALA A 315 4.96 -19.44 1.97
C ALA A 315 5.12 -19.41 3.50
N GLU A 316 6.32 -19.74 3.97
CA GLU A 316 6.72 -19.48 5.34
C GLU A 316 6.59 -17.97 5.53
N HIS A 317 5.64 -17.58 6.38
CA HIS A 317 5.64 -16.30 7.05
C HIS A 317 7.09 -15.98 7.40
N CYS A 318 7.65 -14.92 6.82
CA CYS A 318 8.90 -14.35 7.34
C CYS A 318 8.63 -14.03 8.81
N GLY A 319 9.12 -14.92 9.67
CA GLY A 319 8.84 -14.90 11.09
C GLY A 319 9.28 -13.57 11.66
N SER A 320 8.30 -12.80 12.14
CA SER A 320 8.56 -11.72 13.08
C SER A 320 9.39 -12.28 14.24
N PRO A 321 10.58 -11.75 14.54
CA PRO A 321 11.25 -12.04 15.80
C PRO A 321 10.57 -11.20 16.88
N LEU A 322 9.27 -11.40 17.11
CA LEU A 322 8.51 -10.77 18.18
C LEU A 322 7.71 -11.88 18.86
N GLY A 323 8.36 -12.51 19.84
CA GLY A 323 7.71 -13.45 20.73
C GLY A 323 6.67 -12.72 21.57
N GLY A 324 5.39 -13.06 21.35
CA GLY A 324 4.39 -13.08 22.41
C GLY A 324 3.50 -11.86 22.58
N THR A 325 2.71 -11.50 21.56
CA THR A 325 1.27 -11.20 21.64
C THR A 325 0.73 -11.13 20.21
N THR A 326 -0.47 -11.67 20.00
CA THR A 326 -1.16 -11.76 18.70
C THR A 326 -1.73 -10.40 18.28
N GLU A 327 -0.87 -9.40 18.12
CA GLU A 327 -1.13 -8.17 17.39
C GLU A 327 0.16 -7.85 16.63
N GLY A 328 0.16 -8.10 15.32
CA GLY A 328 1.27 -7.66 14.46
C GLY A 328 1.42 -6.14 14.55
N PRO A 329 2.61 -5.56 14.26
CA PRO A 329 2.79 -4.13 14.30
C PRO A 329 1.74 -3.47 13.38
N GLU A 330 0.87 -2.65 13.98
CA GLU A 330 -0.08 -1.80 13.25
C GLU A 330 0.72 -0.74 12.49
N TYR A 331 1.15 -1.09 11.27
CA TYR A 331 1.74 -0.14 10.34
C TYR A 331 0.73 0.96 10.03
N MET A 332 1.16 2.22 10.09
CA MET A 332 0.35 3.35 9.61
C MET A 332 0.16 3.22 8.10
N SER A 333 -0.90 2.53 7.69
CA SER A 333 -1.49 2.71 6.36
C SER A 333 -2.09 4.12 6.34
N ILE A 334 -1.43 5.05 5.67
CA ILE A 334 -2.08 6.31 5.30
C ILE A 334 -3.17 5.92 4.31
N THR A 335 -4.42 5.93 4.75
CA THR A 335 -5.57 5.90 3.84
C THR A 335 -5.51 7.19 3.01
N PRO A 336 -5.30 7.12 1.69
CA PRO A 336 -5.29 8.32 0.87
C PRO A 336 -6.74 8.74 0.67
N GLY A 337 -7.15 9.78 1.39
CA GLY A 337 -8.42 10.47 1.17
C GLY A 337 -9.40 10.37 2.32
N LEU A 338 -9.44 11.42 3.14
CA LEU A 338 -10.65 12.01 3.74
C LEU A 338 -10.25 13.21 4.58
N HIS A 339 -9.87 14.32 3.94
CA HIS A 339 -10.08 15.62 4.54
C HIS A 339 -10.70 16.54 3.47
N ARG A 340 -11.97 16.89 3.74
CA ARG A 340 -12.66 18.04 3.16
C ARG A 340 -12.09 19.32 3.73
#